data_AF-A0A7Y4W9S4-F1
#
_entry.id   AF-A0A7Y4W9S4-F1
#
_cell.length_a   1.000
_cell.length_b   1.000
_cell.length_c   1.000
_cell.angle_alpha   90.00
_cell.angle_beta   90.00
_cell.angle_gamma   90.00
#
_symmetry.space_group_name_H-M   'P 1'
#
loop_
_entity.id
_entity.type
_entity.pdbx_description
1 polymer ?
#
loop_
_entity_poly.entity_id
_entity_poly.type
_entity_poly.pdbx_seq_one_letter_code
_entity_poly.pdbx_strand_id
1 'polypeptide(L)'
;MAAIALVLSLVAAGCGTLDNKTILLNVGDSKERVLEVMGTPTDRQVRGQQEAWQYCVSGAGFGWNDHKIIWLNAGRVAGINSYRSHVSGCSGGIQPVRWESAPDSVIEIRPR
;
A
#
# COMPACT_ATOMS: atom_id res chain seq x y z
N MET A 1 -33.01 -33.79 4.97
CA MET A 1 -31.61 -33.90 5.44
C MET A 1 -30.72 -33.37 4.33
N ALA A 2 -30.75 -32.08 4.00
CA ALA A 2 -30.13 -30.95 4.70
C ALA A 2 -28.61 -31.14 4.88
N ALA A 3 -27.87 -30.21 4.24
CA ALA A 3 -26.48 -29.83 4.52
C ALA A 3 -25.34 -30.69 3.93
N ILE A 4 -25.18 -30.67 2.59
CA ILE A 4 -23.85 -30.78 1.96
C ILE A 4 -23.68 -29.58 1.03
N ALA A 5 -23.66 -28.40 1.63
CA ALA A 5 -23.29 -27.16 0.96
C ALA A 5 -22.56 -26.32 2.00
N LEU A 6 -21.35 -26.74 2.37
CA LEU A 6 -20.51 -25.98 3.28
C LEU A 6 -19.08 -25.92 2.74
N VAL A 7 -18.82 -24.79 2.08
CA VAL A 7 -17.59 -24.01 2.23
C VAL A 7 -16.33 -24.66 1.65
N LEU A 8 -16.18 -24.51 0.34
CA LEU A 8 -14.86 -24.56 -0.33
C LEU A 8 -14.63 -23.27 -1.13
N SER A 9 -14.96 -22.11 -0.53
CA SER A 9 -14.86 -20.79 -1.19
C SER A 9 -13.84 -19.85 -0.54
N LEU A 10 -12.85 -20.38 0.18
CA LEU A 10 -11.76 -19.58 0.75
C LEU A 10 -10.45 -20.29 0.45
N VAL A 11 -9.73 -19.85 -0.59
CA VAL A 11 -8.44 -19.14 -0.52
C VAL A 11 -8.04 -18.83 -1.97
N ALA A 12 -8.69 -17.82 -2.57
CA ALA A 12 -8.04 -17.06 -3.65
C ALA A 12 -7.20 -15.96 -2.98
N ALA A 13 -6.18 -16.35 -2.23
CA ALA A 13 -5.09 -15.44 -1.91
C ALA A 13 -4.34 -15.25 -3.24
N GLY A 14 -4.89 -14.36 -4.08
CA GLY A 14 -4.18 -13.91 -5.26
C GLY A 14 -2.81 -13.43 -4.79
N CYS A 15 -1.77 -14.06 -5.32
CA CYS A 15 -0.39 -13.59 -5.23
C CYS A 15 -0.29 -12.29 -6.04
N GLY A 16 -0.99 -11.25 -5.56
CA GLY A 16 -0.91 -9.91 -6.09
C GLY A 16 0.30 -9.27 -5.45
N THR A 17 1.31 -8.99 -6.25
CA THR A 17 2.36 -8.05 -5.86
C THR A 17 1.71 -6.71 -5.51
N LEU A 18 2.33 -5.92 -4.64
CA LEU A 18 1.78 -4.62 -4.27
C LEU A 18 1.58 -3.73 -5.51
N ASP A 19 2.41 -3.88 -6.53
CA ASP A 19 2.29 -3.21 -7.84
C ASP A 19 0.88 -3.36 -8.44
N ASN A 20 0.34 -4.59 -8.49
CA ASN A 20 -0.98 -4.87 -9.07
C ASN A 20 -2.13 -4.22 -8.30
N LYS A 21 -1.95 -3.92 -7.01
CA LYS A 21 -2.95 -3.22 -6.21
C LYS A 21 -2.79 -1.70 -6.35
N THR A 22 -1.56 -1.20 -6.33
CA THR A 22 -1.29 0.23 -6.42
C THR A 22 -1.71 0.86 -7.75
N ILE A 23 -1.75 0.09 -8.84
CA ILE A 23 -2.28 0.58 -10.14
C ILE A 23 -3.78 0.92 -10.09
N LEU A 24 -4.52 0.41 -9.11
CA LEU A 24 -5.95 0.68 -8.91
C LEU A 24 -6.20 1.93 -8.06
N LEU A 25 -5.13 2.58 -7.58
CA LEU A 25 -5.17 3.80 -6.78
C LEU A 25 -4.72 5.00 -7.60
N ASN A 26 -5.42 6.12 -7.43
CA ASN A 26 -5.10 7.39 -8.05
C ASN A 26 -4.89 8.46 -6.98
N VAL A 27 -4.16 9.52 -7.35
CA VAL A 27 -4.08 10.74 -6.54
C VAL A 27 -5.50 11.30 -6.36
N GLY A 28 -5.85 11.65 -5.11
CA GLY A 28 -7.17 12.14 -4.74
C GLY A 28 -8.13 11.08 -4.19
N ASP A 29 -7.83 9.79 -4.38
CA ASP A 29 -8.63 8.68 -3.83
C ASP A 29 -8.71 8.77 -2.30
N SER A 30 -9.83 8.35 -1.72
CA SER A 30 -10.01 8.41 -0.28
C SER A 30 -9.23 7.31 0.44
N LYS A 31 -8.91 7.55 1.72
CA LYS A 31 -8.29 6.53 2.57
C LYS A 31 -9.13 5.23 2.66
N GLU A 32 -10.45 5.32 2.57
CA GLU A 32 -11.34 4.14 2.54
C GLU A 32 -11.13 3.32 1.28
N ARG A 33 -10.93 3.97 0.12
CA ARG A 33 -10.57 3.28 -1.12
C ARG A 33 -9.20 2.60 -1.01
N VAL A 34 -8.24 3.24 -0.35
CA VAL A 34 -6.94 2.61 -0.07
C VAL A 34 -7.11 1.36 0.78
N LEU A 35 -7.93 1.40 1.84
CA LEU A 35 -8.22 0.22 2.66
C LEU A 35 -8.92 -0.89 1.88
N GLU A 36 -9.86 -0.55 1.00
CA GLU A 36 -10.57 -1.52 0.15
C GLU A 36 -9.61 -2.25 -0.81
N VAL A 37 -8.70 -1.51 -1.46
CA VAL A 37 -7.78 -2.05 -2.47
C VAL A 37 -6.57 -2.74 -1.83
N MET A 38 -5.94 -2.08 -0.87
CA MET A 38 -4.67 -2.51 -0.29
C MET A 38 -4.86 -3.42 0.93
N GLY A 39 -5.95 -3.23 1.67
CA GLY A 39 -6.14 -3.79 3.02
C GLY A 39 -5.53 -2.91 4.10
N THR A 40 -5.48 -3.44 5.33
CA THR A 40 -4.85 -2.77 6.47
C THR A 40 -3.34 -2.62 6.26
N PRO A 41 -2.76 -1.43 6.45
CA PRO A 41 -1.31 -1.24 6.33
C PRO A 41 -0.57 -1.98 7.45
N THR A 42 0.68 -2.36 7.18
CA THR A 42 1.56 -2.97 8.18
C THR A 42 2.02 -1.95 9.22
N ASP A 43 2.27 -0.71 8.79
CA ASP A 43 2.59 0.41 9.67
C ASP A 43 1.90 1.70 9.18
N ARG A 44 1.59 2.59 10.12
CA ARG A 44 0.94 3.88 9.86
C ARG A 44 1.58 4.96 10.71
N GLN A 45 2.08 6.00 10.03
CA GLN A 45 2.66 7.18 10.67
C GLN A 45 1.85 8.43 10.29
N VAL A 46 1.71 9.37 11.22
CA VAL A 46 0.86 10.56 11.06
C VAL A 46 1.65 11.81 11.45
N ARG A 47 1.57 12.86 10.64
CA ARG A 47 2.17 14.17 10.91
C ARG A 47 1.24 15.28 10.43
N GLY A 48 0.49 15.87 11.36
CA GLY A 48 -0.53 16.85 11.04
C GLY A 48 -1.64 16.23 10.18
N GLN A 49 -1.88 16.79 8.99
CA GLN A 49 -2.85 16.26 8.02
C GLN A 49 -2.25 15.18 7.09
N GLN A 50 -0.94 14.95 7.18
CA GLN A 50 -0.26 13.96 6.35
C GLN A 50 -0.23 12.60 7.07
N GLU A 51 -0.41 11.54 6.31
CA GLU A 51 -0.22 10.16 6.78
C GLU A 51 0.66 9.40 5.80
N ALA A 52 1.42 8.44 6.32
CA ALA A 52 2.21 7.51 5.53
C ALA A 52 1.81 6.09 5.94
N TRP A 53 1.22 5.37 5.00
CA TRP A 53 0.75 4.00 5.22
C TRP A 53 1.68 3.04 4.49
N GLN A 54 2.33 2.16 5.25
CA GLN A 54 3.36 1.26 4.75
C GLN A 54 2.80 -0.14 4.56
N TYR A 55 3.10 -0.72 3.40
CA TYR A 55 2.73 -2.07 3.02
C TYR A 55 3.97 -2.84 2.63
N CYS A 56 4.00 -4.14 2.94
CA CYS A 56 5.09 -5.01 2.54
C CYS A 56 4.57 -6.37 2.07
N VAL A 57 5.22 -6.92 1.04
CA VAL A 57 5.09 -8.31 0.61
C VAL A 57 6.47 -8.94 0.60
N SER A 58 6.65 -9.97 1.42
CA SER A 58 7.88 -10.75 1.46
C SER A 58 7.97 -11.73 0.30
N GLY A 59 9.17 -11.95 -0.23
CA GLY A 59 9.38 -12.88 -1.34
C GLY A 59 8.75 -12.42 -2.66
N ALA A 60 8.65 -11.09 -2.86
CA ALA A 60 8.19 -10.51 -4.12
C ALA A 60 9.16 -10.78 -5.30
N GLY A 61 10.36 -11.28 -5.01
CA GLY A 61 11.29 -11.90 -5.95
C GLY A 61 12.40 -12.65 -5.22
N PHE A 62 13.45 -13.04 -5.94
CA PHE A 62 14.55 -13.81 -5.36
C PHE A 62 15.38 -12.97 -4.39
N GLY A 63 15.16 -13.18 -3.08
CA GLY A 63 15.94 -12.57 -2.01
C GLY A 63 15.56 -11.12 -1.65
N TRP A 64 14.36 -10.66 -2.02
CA TRP A 64 13.90 -9.32 -1.63
C TRP A 64 12.40 -9.24 -1.35
N ASN A 65 12.02 -8.22 -0.57
CA ASN A 65 10.64 -7.86 -0.23
C ASN A 65 10.29 -6.54 -0.93
N ASP A 66 9.06 -6.46 -1.44
CA ASP A 66 8.52 -5.23 -2.00
C ASP A 66 7.84 -4.41 -0.91
N HIS A 67 8.11 -3.12 -0.88
CA HIS A 67 7.48 -2.18 0.03
C HIS A 67 6.84 -1.04 -0.75
N LYS A 68 5.65 -0.63 -0.30
CA LYS A 68 4.96 0.56 -0.78
C LYS A 68 4.63 1.49 0.37
N ILE A 69 4.78 2.79 0.14
CA ILE A 69 4.30 3.83 1.02
C ILE A 69 3.20 4.58 0.28
N ILE A 70 1.99 4.53 0.81
CA ILE A 70 0.87 5.37 0.35
C ILE A 70 0.88 6.64 1.20
N TRP A 71 1.11 7.77 0.55
CA TRP A 71 1.02 9.07 1.20
C TRP A 71 -0.41 9.57 1.13
N LEU A 72 -0.95 9.97 2.28
CA LEU A 72 -2.23 10.63 2.38
C LEU A 72 -2.02 12.07 2.84
N ASN A 73 -2.80 12.99 2.30
CA ASN A 73 -2.94 14.34 2.81
C ASN A 73 -4.42 14.66 2.96
N ALA A 74 -4.83 15.09 4.16
CA ALA A 74 -6.23 15.34 4.51
C ALA A 74 -7.16 14.15 4.14
N GLY A 75 -6.69 12.92 4.36
CA GLY A 75 -7.43 11.69 4.11
C GLY A 75 -7.52 11.26 2.64
N ARG A 76 -6.76 11.88 1.73
CA ARG A 76 -6.72 11.54 0.29
C ARG A 76 -5.32 11.18 -0.17
N VAL A 77 -5.21 10.28 -1.14
CA VAL A 77 -3.94 9.86 -1.74
C VAL A 77 -3.23 11.07 -2.35
N ALA A 78 -2.04 11.37 -1.85
CA ALA A 78 -1.13 12.39 -2.38
C ALA A 78 -0.10 11.77 -3.33
N GLY A 79 0.24 10.51 -3.13
CA GLY A 79 1.08 9.73 -4.05
C GLY A 79 1.58 8.44 -3.43
N ILE A 80 2.42 7.74 -4.19
CA ILE A 80 2.89 6.39 -3.85
C ILE A 80 4.39 6.32 -4.09
N ASN A 81 5.13 5.84 -3.10
CA ASN A 81 6.55 5.51 -3.23
C ASN A 81 6.74 4.01 -3.09
N SER A 82 7.81 3.50 -3.69
CA SER A 82 8.21 2.10 -3.60
C SER A 82 9.68 1.98 -3.23
N TYR A 83 10.01 0.94 -2.48
CA TYR A 83 11.39 0.54 -2.21
C TYR A 83 11.46 -0.97 -1.98
N ARG A 84 12.69 -1.50 -1.94
CA ARG A 84 12.95 -2.92 -1.72
C ARG A 84 13.89 -3.13 -0.55
N SER A 85 13.72 -4.24 0.15
CA SER A 85 14.63 -4.67 1.21
C SER A 85 15.06 -6.12 1.00
N HIS A 86 16.28 -6.48 1.40
CA HIS A 86 16.81 -7.85 1.30
C HIS A 86 16.79 -8.62 2.63
N VAL A 87 16.16 -8.05 3.66
CA VAL A 87 16.03 -8.70 4.97
C VAL A 87 14.98 -9.80 4.94
N SER A 88 15.07 -10.76 5.85
CA SER A 88 14.07 -11.83 5.96
C SER A 88 12.73 -11.26 6.45
N GLY A 89 11.70 -11.33 5.61
CA GLY A 89 10.34 -10.93 5.97
C GLY A 89 10.12 -9.42 6.07
N CYS A 90 8.87 -9.04 6.31
CA CYS A 90 8.44 -7.64 6.30
C CYS A 90 8.77 -6.87 7.59
N SER A 91 8.72 -7.53 8.75
CA SER A 91 8.86 -6.88 10.06
C SER A 91 10.19 -6.16 10.24
N GLY A 92 11.29 -6.72 9.72
CA GLY A 92 12.60 -6.08 9.75
C GLY A 92 12.89 -5.16 8.57
N GLY A 93 12.05 -5.18 7.53
CA GLY A 93 12.29 -4.49 6.26
C GLY A 93 11.62 -3.13 6.14
N ILE A 94 10.61 -2.86 6.98
CA ILE A 94 9.91 -1.58 6.99
C ILE A 94 10.84 -0.52 7.57
N GLN A 95 11.07 0.52 6.77
CA GLN A 95 11.92 1.65 7.14
C GLN A 95 11.10 2.77 7.79
N PRO A 96 11.72 3.60 8.66
CA PRO A 96 11.11 4.85 9.11
C PRO A 96 10.80 5.75 7.91
N VAL A 97 9.64 6.40 7.96
CA VAL A 97 9.18 7.28 6.89
C VAL A 97 10.03 8.55 6.87
N ARG A 98 10.60 8.88 5.71
CA ARG A 98 11.28 10.15 5.46
C ARG A 98 10.27 11.14 4.91
N TRP A 99 9.80 12.03 5.75
CA TRP A 99 8.68 12.91 5.41
C TRP A 99 8.99 13.92 4.30
N GLU A 100 10.27 14.15 4.02
CA GLU A 100 10.74 14.99 2.91
C GLU A 100 10.51 14.35 1.55
N SER A 101 10.22 13.03 1.50
CA SER A 101 9.83 12.34 0.27
C SER A 101 8.32 12.26 0.09
N ALA A 102 7.53 12.88 0.96
CA ALA A 102 6.10 13.03 0.74
C ALA A 102 5.88 13.92 -0.49
N PRO A 103 5.01 13.54 -1.45
CA PRO A 103 4.71 14.39 -2.59
C PRO A 103 4.15 15.74 -2.15
N ASP A 104 4.68 16.82 -2.72
CA ASP A 104 4.08 18.15 -2.58
C ASP A 104 2.71 18.17 -3.26
N SER A 105 1.73 18.85 -2.67
CA SER A 105 0.37 18.96 -3.21
C SER A 105 0.25 19.88 -4.43
N VAL A 106 1.35 20.15 -5.13
CA VAL A 106 1.36 21.09 -6.27
C VAL A 106 0.81 20.36 -7.50
N ILE A 107 -0.42 20.70 -7.88
CA ILE A 107 -1.01 20.30 -9.16
C ILE A 107 -0.20 21.01 -10.25
N GLU A 108 0.71 20.29 -10.92
CA GLU A 108 1.42 20.81 -12.09
C GLU A 108 0.43 20.86 -13.27
N ILE A 109 -0.15 22.03 -13.54
CA ILE A 109 -0.95 22.27 -14.75
C ILE A 109 0.02 22.39 -15.92
N ARG A 110 0.23 21.30 -16.66
CA ARG A 110 0.98 21.34 -17.93
C ARG A 110 0.04 21.82 -19.05
N PRO A 111 0.28 22.97 -19.69
CA PRO A 111 -0.44 23.33 -20.91
C PRO A 111 -0.09 22.30 -22.00
N ARG A 112 -1.13 21.81 -22.71
CA ARG A 112 -0.97 20.98 -23.91
C ARG A 112 -0.51 21.81 -25.09
#